data_AF-A0A8T5J4A6-F1
#
_entry.id   AF-A0A8T5J4A6-F1
#
_cell.length_a   1.000
_cell.length_b   1.000
_cell.length_c   1.000
_cell.angle_alpha   90.00
_cell.angle_beta   90.00
_cell.angle_gamma   90.00
#
_symmetry.space_group_name_H-M   'P 1'
#
loop_
_entity.id
_entity.type
_entity.pdbx_description
1 polymer ?
#
loop_
_entity_poly.entity_id
_entity_poly.type
_entity_poly.pdbx_seq_one_letter_code
_entity_poly.pdbx_strand_id
1 'polypeptide(L)'
;MGITAMIPNMTFQQLMDEANSRWGEIWDSGAARLEIMLLCPRKERKLLELHGDMIEHGQPVMGIFHRPRAEAELISQQGFDPKAASFQFLNISNADMGPWMQQLVTQEGWLRSTVELAPVPFSLDIPSQRTFEKRTILCFRHPSLPPLGNYFLPYPISALIGKAFVSLPRRQAAELARQQAEILGVGLAKPEPEIVEVPVVEPVVEVEQVPIAVEDAFVSEMIPEEVESVALPQSAEQPESTPTVETPSPATPAPPVVVEESVPLPSGIPEIDDSLPIEREFRALIQELLEAGVDPADMMTDPRLEDITERALAQEFETWPVFMQMVS
;
A
#
# COMPACT_ATOMS: atom_id res chain seq x y z
N MET A 1 -16.71 9.93 -12.78
CA MET A 1 -15.35 9.97 -12.20
C MET A 1 -15.41 10.67 -10.85
N GLY A 2 -14.86 10.11 -9.79
CA GLY A 2 -14.84 10.71 -8.44
C GLY A 2 -13.60 11.56 -8.16
N ILE A 3 -13.46 12.01 -6.91
CA ILE A 3 -12.24 12.60 -6.34
C ILE A 3 -11.95 11.89 -5.02
N THR A 4 -10.75 11.38 -4.87
CA THR A 4 -10.33 10.61 -3.70
C THR A 4 -9.50 11.47 -2.76
N ALA A 5 -9.96 11.59 -1.52
CA ALA A 5 -9.26 12.26 -0.43
C ALA A 5 -8.74 11.23 0.57
N MET A 6 -7.56 11.49 1.13
CA MET A 6 -6.97 10.65 2.17
C MET A 6 -7.12 11.34 3.52
N ILE A 7 -7.75 10.64 4.47
CA ILE A 7 -7.98 11.11 5.84
C ILE A 7 -7.19 10.18 6.77
N PRO A 8 -6.17 10.69 7.48
CA PRO A 8 -5.38 9.87 8.39
C PRO A 8 -6.16 9.58 9.69
N ASN A 9 -5.81 8.45 10.33
CA ASN A 9 -6.25 8.07 11.67
C ASN A 9 -7.77 8.06 11.87
N MET A 10 -8.51 7.56 10.88
CA MET A 10 -9.96 7.39 10.94
C MET A 10 -10.34 5.92 10.92
N THR A 11 -11.47 5.62 11.56
CA THR A 11 -12.15 4.33 11.50
C THR A 11 -13.38 4.42 10.60
N PHE A 12 -13.87 3.28 10.10
CA PHE A 12 -15.16 3.27 9.40
C PHE A 12 -16.28 3.79 10.28
N GLN A 13 -16.33 3.41 11.56
CA GLN A 13 -17.36 3.87 12.48
C GLN A 13 -17.38 5.40 12.59
N GLN A 14 -16.22 6.04 12.80
CA GLN A 14 -16.13 7.51 12.87
C GLN A 14 -16.54 8.18 11.56
N LEU A 15 -16.10 7.65 10.42
CA LEU A 15 -16.48 8.20 9.11
C LEU A 15 -17.98 8.09 8.85
N MET A 16 -18.61 6.99 9.29
CA MET A 16 -20.05 6.78 9.20
C MET A 16 -20.83 7.71 10.14
N ASP A 17 -20.38 7.87 11.38
CA ASP A 17 -21.03 8.73 12.38
C ASP A 17 -20.95 10.21 11.97
N GLU A 18 -19.83 10.63 11.39
CA GLU A 18 -19.60 12.00 10.92
C GLU A 18 -20.12 12.24 9.49
N ALA A 19 -20.59 11.20 8.79
CA ALA A 19 -20.92 11.25 7.37
C ALA A 19 -21.96 12.33 7.02
N ASN A 20 -23.03 12.42 7.80
CA ASN A 20 -24.09 13.43 7.60
C ASN A 20 -23.54 14.85 7.72
N SER A 21 -22.62 15.10 8.66
CA SER A 21 -22.01 16.41 8.85
C SER A 21 -20.93 16.70 7.80
N ARG A 22 -20.19 15.69 7.36
CA ARG A 22 -19.06 15.84 6.42
C ARG A 22 -19.51 15.97 4.97
N TRP A 23 -20.52 15.22 4.57
CA TRP A 23 -20.92 15.09 3.17
C TRP A 23 -22.36 15.54 2.89
N GLY A 24 -23.16 15.82 3.93
CA GLY A 24 -24.49 16.41 3.79
C GLY A 24 -25.36 15.65 2.81
N GLU A 25 -25.85 16.36 1.78
CA GLU A 25 -26.75 15.82 0.74
C GLU A 25 -26.13 14.72 -0.13
N ILE A 26 -24.80 14.60 -0.17
CA ILE A 26 -24.13 13.50 -0.89
C ILE A 26 -24.40 12.16 -0.18
N TRP A 27 -24.51 12.19 1.14
CA TRP A 27 -24.62 11.01 1.98
C TRP A 27 -26.07 10.62 2.22
N ASP A 28 -26.44 9.41 1.84
CA ASP A 28 -27.71 8.81 2.22
C ASP A 28 -27.51 7.81 3.36
N SER A 29 -27.97 8.18 4.56
CA SER A 29 -27.95 7.30 5.73
C SER A 29 -28.86 6.06 5.61
N GLY A 30 -29.85 6.10 4.72
CA GLY A 30 -30.75 4.98 4.44
C GLY A 30 -30.23 4.01 3.38
N ALA A 31 -29.14 4.35 2.68
CA ALA A 31 -28.58 3.49 1.65
C ALA A 31 -28.04 2.18 2.24
N ALA A 32 -28.37 1.05 1.62
CA ALA A 32 -27.80 -0.24 1.98
C ALA A 32 -26.32 -0.29 1.55
N ARG A 33 -25.42 -0.50 2.51
CA ARG A 33 -23.97 -0.52 2.30
C ARG A 33 -23.38 -1.89 2.56
N LEU A 34 -22.32 -2.20 1.83
CA LEU A 34 -21.59 -3.45 1.88
C LEU A 34 -20.15 -3.18 2.30
N GLU A 35 -19.61 -4.11 3.08
CA GLU A 35 -18.18 -4.18 3.38
C GLU A 35 -17.59 -5.34 2.57
N ILE A 36 -16.59 -5.02 1.76
CA ILE A 36 -15.88 -5.98 0.91
C ILE A 36 -14.38 -5.87 1.14
N MET A 37 -13.65 -6.92 0.78
CA MET A 37 -12.19 -6.94 0.81
C MET A 37 -11.65 -6.91 -0.62
N LEU A 38 -10.64 -6.07 -0.86
CA LEU A 38 -9.86 -6.05 -2.09
C LEU A 38 -8.43 -6.49 -1.77
N LEU A 39 -7.92 -7.44 -2.56
CA LEU A 39 -6.54 -7.94 -2.48
C LEU A 39 -5.79 -7.58 -3.76
N CYS A 40 -4.81 -6.70 -3.66
CA CYS A 40 -3.90 -6.36 -4.76
C CYS A 40 -2.44 -6.60 -4.39
N PRO A 41 -1.55 -6.81 -5.37
CA PRO A 41 -0.11 -6.79 -5.14
C PRO A 41 0.30 -5.47 -4.49
N ARG A 42 1.30 -5.50 -3.59
CA ARG A 42 1.75 -4.26 -2.91
C ARG A 42 2.20 -3.16 -3.88
N LYS A 43 2.82 -3.55 -4.99
CA LYS A 43 3.30 -2.62 -6.04
C LYS A 43 2.16 -1.84 -6.70
N GLU A 44 0.97 -2.42 -6.75
CA GLU A 44 -0.22 -1.85 -7.41
C GLU A 44 -1.15 -1.14 -6.43
N ARG A 45 -0.75 -1.02 -5.15
CA ARG A 45 -1.55 -0.34 -4.12
C ARG A 45 -2.03 1.04 -4.55
N LYS A 46 -1.20 1.79 -5.27
CA LYS A 46 -1.53 3.15 -5.73
C LYS A 46 -2.74 3.19 -6.68
N LEU A 47 -2.95 2.13 -7.47
CA LEU A 47 -4.13 2.01 -8.32
C LEU A 47 -5.40 1.98 -7.48
N LEU A 48 -5.44 1.18 -6.41
CA LEU A 48 -6.58 1.13 -5.50
C LEU A 48 -6.80 2.42 -4.71
N GLU A 49 -5.73 3.15 -4.39
CA GLU A 49 -5.83 4.46 -3.74
C GLU A 49 -6.49 5.51 -4.65
N LEU A 50 -6.33 5.41 -5.97
CA LEU A 50 -6.87 6.35 -6.95
C LEU A 50 -8.05 5.77 -7.76
N HIS A 51 -8.47 4.54 -7.46
CA HIS A 51 -9.52 3.84 -8.21
C HIS A 51 -10.82 4.62 -8.26
N GLY A 52 -11.17 5.27 -7.15
CA GLY A 52 -12.35 6.12 -7.07
C GLY A 52 -12.33 7.34 -8.01
N ASP A 53 -11.15 7.80 -8.42
CA ASP A 53 -11.02 8.89 -9.40
C ASP A 53 -11.39 8.41 -10.81
N MET A 54 -11.28 7.10 -11.05
CA MET A 54 -11.55 6.45 -12.31
C MET A 54 -12.98 5.92 -12.44
N ILE A 55 -13.82 6.09 -11.42
CA ILE A 55 -15.18 5.54 -11.40
C ILE A 55 -16.20 6.63 -11.15
N GLU A 56 -17.34 6.54 -11.82
CA GLU A 56 -18.53 7.30 -11.43
C GLU A 56 -19.37 6.48 -10.46
N HIS A 57 -19.67 7.08 -9.31
CA HIS A 57 -20.49 6.51 -8.24
C HIS A 57 -21.39 7.60 -7.67
N GLY A 58 -22.48 7.20 -6.99
CA GLY A 58 -23.46 8.12 -6.42
C GLY A 58 -23.19 8.46 -4.96
N GLN A 59 -22.71 7.50 -4.16
CA GLN A 59 -22.48 7.65 -2.73
C GLN A 59 -20.98 7.66 -2.40
N PRO A 60 -20.54 8.32 -1.32
CA PRO A 60 -19.16 8.27 -0.87
C PRO A 60 -18.70 6.83 -0.65
N VAL A 61 -17.53 6.49 -1.19
CA VAL A 61 -16.90 5.17 -1.03
C VAL A 61 -15.71 5.30 -0.11
N MET A 62 -15.63 4.47 0.92
CA MET A 62 -14.59 4.54 1.94
C MET A 62 -13.72 3.29 1.88
N GLY A 63 -12.40 3.45 1.81
CA GLY A 63 -11.45 2.35 1.80
C GLY A 63 -10.39 2.52 2.87
N ILE A 64 -10.15 1.49 3.69
CA ILE A 64 -9.06 1.48 4.68
C ILE A 64 -8.14 0.30 4.37
N PHE A 65 -6.84 0.59 4.28
CA PHE A 65 -5.83 -0.46 4.16
C PHE A 65 -5.46 -1.01 5.54
N HIS A 66 -5.68 -2.29 5.76
CA HIS A 66 -5.17 -3.00 6.93
C HIS A 66 -3.79 -3.59 6.63
N ARG A 67 -2.86 -3.46 7.58
CA ARG A 67 -1.55 -4.10 7.51
C ARG A 67 -1.45 -5.11 8.65
N PRO A 68 -1.55 -6.43 8.36
CA PRO A 68 -1.32 -7.47 9.35
C PRO A 68 0.01 -7.27 10.09
N ARG A 69 -0.01 -7.35 11.43
CA ARG A 69 1.17 -7.27 12.30
C ARG A 69 1.44 -8.63 12.93
N ALA A 70 1.07 -8.82 14.19
CA ALA A 70 1.25 -10.10 14.88
C ALA A 70 0.39 -11.22 14.24
N GLU A 71 -0.79 -10.87 13.71
CA GLU A 71 -1.68 -11.79 13.01
C GLU A 71 -1.17 -12.24 11.63
N ALA A 72 -0.09 -11.63 11.12
CA ALA A 72 0.51 -12.02 9.86
C ALA A 72 0.96 -13.49 9.87
N GLU A 73 1.37 -14.02 11.03
CA GLU A 73 1.76 -15.43 11.17
C GLU A 73 0.60 -16.38 10.83
N LEU A 74 -0.63 -16.07 11.27
CA LEU A 74 -1.82 -16.88 10.98
C LEU A 74 -2.17 -16.87 9.49
N ILE A 75 -1.87 -15.78 8.79
CA ILE A 75 -2.09 -15.69 7.35
C ILE A 75 -1.02 -16.52 6.62
N SER A 76 0.24 -16.44 7.06
CA SER A 76 1.34 -17.27 6.54
C SER A 76 1.10 -18.76 6.74
N GLN A 77 0.53 -19.18 7.88
CA GLN A 77 0.17 -20.57 8.16
C GLN A 77 -0.89 -21.12 7.18
N GLN A 78 -1.70 -20.25 6.56
CA GLN A 78 -2.64 -20.63 5.51
C GLN A 78 -1.98 -20.73 4.12
N GLY A 79 -0.67 -20.52 4.00
CA GLY A 79 0.06 -20.53 2.74
C GLY A 79 -0.07 -19.24 1.92
N PHE A 80 -0.49 -18.13 2.55
CA PHE A 80 -0.58 -16.82 1.91
C PHE A 80 0.52 -15.90 2.45
N ASP A 81 1.33 -15.29 1.57
CA ASP A 81 2.35 -14.32 2.00
C ASP A 81 1.72 -12.93 2.30
N PRO A 82 1.71 -12.47 3.57
CA PRO A 82 1.15 -11.16 3.93
C PRO A 82 1.98 -9.99 3.36
N LYS A 83 3.23 -10.24 2.95
CA LYS A 83 4.13 -9.23 2.37
C LYS A 83 3.93 -9.04 0.87
N ALA A 84 3.35 -10.01 0.16
CA ALA A 84 3.08 -9.89 -1.27
C ALA A 84 1.85 -9.01 -1.59
N ALA A 85 0.89 -8.93 -0.66
CA ALA A 85 -0.40 -8.27 -0.90
C ALA A 85 -0.63 -7.02 -0.02
N SER A 86 -1.51 -6.15 -0.52
CA SER A 86 -2.20 -5.12 0.26
C SER A 86 -3.64 -5.56 0.50
N PHE A 87 -4.11 -5.41 1.73
CA PHE A 87 -5.46 -5.75 2.15
C PHE A 87 -6.24 -4.46 2.34
N GLN A 88 -7.21 -4.20 1.47
CA GLN A 88 -8.09 -3.04 1.60
C GLN A 88 -9.49 -3.52 1.96
N PHE A 89 -10.03 -2.98 3.04
CA PHE A 89 -11.47 -3.04 3.30
C PHE A 89 -12.13 -1.86 2.64
N LEU A 90 -13.23 -2.12 1.95
CA LEU A 90 -14.00 -1.10 1.25
C LEU A 90 -15.44 -1.14 1.75
N ASN A 91 -15.95 0.01 2.15
CA ASN A 91 -17.34 0.24 2.48
C ASN A 91 -17.99 1.05 1.34
N ILE A 92 -18.94 0.42 0.64
CA ILE A 92 -19.55 0.95 -0.58
C ILE A 92 -21.07 0.76 -0.57
N SER A 93 -21.81 1.66 -1.21
CA SER A 93 -23.24 1.47 -1.46
C SER A 93 -23.47 0.25 -2.35
N ASN A 94 -24.52 -0.53 -2.08
CA ASN A 94 -24.87 -1.68 -2.89
C ASN A 94 -25.12 -1.31 -4.37
N ALA A 95 -25.66 -0.11 -4.63
CA ALA A 95 -25.90 0.39 -5.97
C ALA A 95 -24.61 0.69 -6.75
N ASP A 96 -23.55 1.10 -6.05
CA ASP A 96 -22.28 1.52 -6.66
C ASP A 96 -21.28 0.35 -6.81
N MET A 97 -21.54 -0.81 -6.18
CA MET A 97 -20.63 -1.97 -6.21
C MET A 97 -20.37 -2.49 -7.64
N GLY A 98 -21.42 -2.56 -8.46
CA GLY A 98 -21.31 -3.03 -9.85
C GLY A 98 -20.34 -2.18 -10.68
N PRO A 99 -20.61 -0.87 -10.86
CA PRO A 99 -19.70 0.04 -11.56
C PRO A 99 -18.29 0.06 -10.95
N TRP A 100 -18.19 0.00 -9.62
CA TRP A 100 -16.90 0.01 -8.92
C TRP A 100 -16.02 -1.20 -9.26
N MET A 101 -16.63 -2.38 -9.38
CA MET A 101 -15.91 -3.63 -9.66
C MET A 101 -15.83 -3.99 -11.13
N GLN A 102 -16.61 -3.32 -11.99
CA GLN A 102 -16.68 -3.64 -13.42
C GLN A 102 -15.28 -3.62 -14.06
N GLN A 103 -14.54 -2.53 -13.92
CA GLN A 103 -13.20 -2.41 -14.52
C GLN A 103 -12.23 -3.48 -14.01
N LEU A 104 -12.18 -3.70 -12.69
CA LEU A 104 -11.28 -4.69 -12.10
C LEU A 104 -11.60 -6.12 -12.57
N VAL A 105 -12.89 -6.48 -12.66
CA VAL A 105 -13.29 -7.84 -13.03
C VAL A 105 -13.19 -8.06 -14.55
N THR A 106 -13.61 -7.10 -15.38
CA THR A 106 -13.69 -7.31 -16.83
C THR A 106 -12.39 -7.00 -17.57
N GLN A 107 -11.65 -5.96 -17.16
CA GLN A 107 -10.43 -5.55 -17.85
C GLN A 107 -9.19 -6.18 -17.21
N GLU A 108 -9.12 -6.19 -15.88
CA GLU A 108 -7.96 -6.72 -15.14
C GLU A 108 -8.12 -8.19 -14.73
N GLY A 109 -9.29 -8.79 -14.98
CA GLY A 109 -9.53 -10.22 -14.71
C GLY A 109 -9.55 -10.58 -13.23
N TRP A 110 -9.92 -9.65 -12.34
CA TRP A 110 -9.99 -9.92 -10.91
C TRP A 110 -11.00 -11.02 -10.59
N LEU A 111 -10.61 -11.88 -9.65
CA LEU A 111 -11.38 -13.06 -9.28
C LEU A 111 -12.24 -12.76 -8.05
N ARG A 112 -13.53 -13.04 -8.16
CA ARG A 112 -14.47 -12.96 -7.05
C ARG A 112 -14.36 -14.20 -6.17
N SER A 113 -14.32 -13.99 -4.87
CA SER A 113 -14.26 -15.00 -3.82
C SER A 113 -14.96 -14.50 -2.56
N THR A 114 -14.91 -15.29 -1.48
CA THR A 114 -15.40 -14.91 -0.16
C THR A 114 -14.31 -15.16 0.87
N VAL A 115 -14.23 -14.30 1.88
CA VAL A 115 -13.32 -14.47 3.01
C VAL A 115 -14.12 -14.48 4.31
N GLU A 116 -13.78 -15.37 5.24
CA GLU A 116 -14.28 -15.34 6.62
C GLU A 116 -13.39 -14.44 7.47
N LEU A 117 -13.98 -13.41 8.07
CA LEU A 117 -13.32 -12.59 9.06
C LEU A 117 -13.48 -13.22 10.43
N ALA A 118 -12.37 -13.50 11.08
CA ALA A 118 -12.34 -14.07 12.41
C ALA A 118 -11.55 -13.17 13.38
N PRO A 119 -11.94 -13.13 14.66
CA PRO A 119 -11.10 -12.50 15.67
C PRO A 119 -9.77 -13.26 15.78
N VAL A 120 -8.70 -12.53 16.07
CA VAL A 120 -7.41 -13.14 16.40
C VAL A 120 -7.56 -14.06 17.62
N PRO A 121 -7.02 -15.30 17.60
CA PRO A 121 -7.00 -16.17 18.76
C PRO A 121 -6.22 -15.55 19.92
N PHE A 122 -6.73 -15.74 21.15
CA PHE A 122 -6.08 -15.23 22.36
C PHE A 122 -4.64 -15.72 22.56
N SER A 123 -4.24 -16.82 21.93
CA SER A 123 -2.88 -17.37 21.99
C SER A 123 -1.80 -16.44 21.43
N LEU A 124 -2.15 -15.46 20.60
CA LEU A 124 -1.19 -14.48 20.05
C LEU A 124 -0.92 -13.30 20.98
N ASP A 125 -1.65 -13.20 22.10
CA ASP A 125 -1.45 -12.19 23.15
C ASP A 125 -1.31 -10.75 22.62
N ILE A 126 -2.13 -10.38 21.63
CA ILE A 126 -2.13 -9.01 21.07
C ILE A 126 -2.77 -8.05 22.10
N PRO A 127 -2.09 -6.96 22.48
CA PRO A 127 -2.65 -5.96 23.38
C PRO A 127 -3.96 -5.38 22.85
N SER A 128 -4.91 -5.18 23.77
CA SER A 128 -6.19 -4.52 23.49
C SER A 128 -7.10 -5.21 22.46
N GLN A 129 -6.81 -6.46 22.05
CA GLN A 129 -7.68 -7.18 21.11
C GLN A 129 -9.12 -7.31 21.64
N ARG A 130 -10.09 -7.23 20.73
CA ARG A 130 -11.51 -7.40 21.03
C ARG A 130 -12.06 -8.56 20.21
N THR A 131 -12.67 -9.53 20.88
CA THR A 131 -13.41 -10.60 20.20
C THR A 131 -14.65 -10.05 19.52
N PHE A 132 -14.96 -10.56 18.33
CA PHE A 132 -16.18 -10.24 17.59
C PHE A 132 -16.70 -11.48 16.86
N GLU A 133 -17.94 -11.43 16.41
CA GLU A 133 -18.58 -12.54 15.69
C GLU A 133 -17.93 -12.75 14.32
N LYS A 134 -17.70 -14.01 13.97
CA LYS A 134 -17.18 -14.35 12.64
C LYS A 134 -18.16 -13.93 11.56
N ARG A 135 -17.65 -13.31 10.50
CA ARG A 135 -18.50 -12.83 9.40
C ARG A 135 -17.85 -13.10 8.06
N THR A 136 -18.61 -13.66 7.14
CA THR A 136 -18.19 -13.82 5.75
C THR A 136 -18.48 -12.57 4.95
N ILE A 137 -17.47 -12.07 4.22
CA ILE A 137 -17.61 -10.92 3.31
C ILE A 137 -17.14 -11.28 1.90
N LEU A 138 -17.54 -10.48 0.91
CA LEU A 138 -17.07 -10.62 -0.46
C LEU A 138 -15.60 -10.19 -0.55
N CYS A 139 -14.82 -10.93 -1.32
CA CYS A 139 -13.42 -10.65 -1.57
C CYS A 139 -13.15 -10.64 -3.08
N PHE A 140 -12.62 -9.55 -3.61
CA PHE A 140 -12.09 -9.48 -4.97
C PHE A 140 -10.57 -9.50 -4.90
N ARG A 141 -9.95 -10.42 -5.62
CA ARG A 141 -8.49 -10.58 -5.63
C ARG A 141 -7.92 -10.43 -7.01
N HIS A 142 -6.75 -9.80 -7.08
CA HIS A 142 -5.94 -9.79 -8.28
C HIS A 142 -5.54 -11.22 -8.68
N PRO A 143 -5.51 -11.57 -9.98
CA PRO A 143 -5.26 -12.94 -10.44
C PRO A 143 -3.89 -13.50 -10.04
N SER A 144 -2.89 -12.64 -9.81
CA SER A 144 -1.55 -13.07 -9.37
C SER A 144 -1.46 -13.52 -7.91
N LEU A 145 -2.47 -13.22 -7.08
CA LEU A 145 -2.47 -13.58 -5.66
C LEU A 145 -3.28 -14.86 -5.40
N PRO A 146 -2.83 -15.73 -4.48
CA PRO A 146 -3.61 -16.92 -4.11
C PRO A 146 -4.94 -16.55 -3.44
N PRO A 147 -5.93 -17.45 -3.43
CA PRO A 147 -7.17 -17.24 -2.68
C PRO A 147 -6.90 -17.21 -1.17
N LEU A 148 -7.66 -16.39 -0.44
CA LEU A 148 -7.59 -16.29 1.01
C LEU A 148 -8.94 -16.70 1.61
N GLY A 149 -8.94 -17.76 2.43
CA GLY A 149 -10.15 -18.28 3.06
C GLY A 149 -10.51 -17.54 4.35
N ASN A 150 -9.56 -17.41 5.28
CA ASN A 150 -9.78 -16.76 6.57
C ASN A 150 -8.84 -15.56 6.73
N TYR A 151 -9.38 -14.46 7.23
CA TYR A 151 -8.61 -13.27 7.59
C TYR A 151 -8.84 -12.90 9.05
N PHE A 152 -7.75 -12.73 9.78
CA PHE A 152 -7.79 -12.48 11.21
C PHE A 152 -7.64 -10.99 11.50
N LEU A 153 -8.47 -10.45 12.39
CA LEU A 153 -8.40 -9.06 12.81
C LEU A 153 -8.41 -8.95 14.34
N PRO A 154 -7.64 -8.02 14.92
CA PRO A 154 -7.66 -7.75 16.36
C PRO A 154 -8.94 -7.01 16.81
N TYR A 155 -9.63 -6.36 15.88
CA TYR A 155 -10.85 -5.58 16.09
C TYR A 155 -11.83 -5.85 14.94
N PRO A 156 -13.15 -5.63 15.13
CA PRO A 156 -14.07 -5.64 13.99
C PRO A 156 -13.70 -4.58 12.95
N ILE A 157 -14.07 -4.79 11.68
CA ILE A 157 -13.76 -3.88 10.56
C ILE A 157 -14.11 -2.42 10.89
N SER A 158 -15.27 -2.20 11.54
CA SER A 158 -15.76 -0.87 11.91
C SER A 158 -14.79 -0.07 12.77
N ALA A 159 -13.94 -0.75 13.56
CA ALA A 159 -13.00 -0.15 14.49
C ALA A 159 -11.54 -0.18 14.00
N LEU A 160 -11.29 -0.62 12.75
CA LEU A 160 -9.95 -0.59 12.19
C LEU A 160 -9.50 0.86 11.95
N ILE A 161 -8.38 1.23 12.58
CA ILE A 161 -7.78 2.56 12.44
C ILE A 161 -6.76 2.50 11.30
N GLY A 162 -6.84 3.46 10.38
CA GLY A 162 -5.85 3.56 9.32
C GLY A 162 -5.95 4.84 8.50
N LYS A 163 -5.23 4.85 7.38
CA LYS A 163 -5.39 5.86 6.33
C LYS A 163 -6.65 5.51 5.54
N ALA A 164 -7.70 6.31 5.72
CA ALA A 164 -8.95 6.15 5.00
C ALA A 164 -8.90 6.92 3.68
N PHE A 165 -9.16 6.22 2.58
CA PHE A 165 -9.30 6.77 1.24
C PHE A 165 -10.79 6.90 0.97
N VAL A 166 -11.28 8.13 0.91
CA VAL A 166 -12.68 8.44 0.67
C VAL A 166 -12.81 8.99 -0.74
N SER A 167 -13.50 8.26 -1.61
CA SER A 167 -13.87 8.75 -2.93
C SER A 167 -15.21 9.45 -2.88
N LEU A 168 -15.26 10.69 -3.36
CA LEU A 168 -16.44 11.52 -3.46
C LEU A 168 -16.89 11.67 -4.92
N PRO A 169 -18.21 11.68 -5.19
CA PRO A 169 -18.71 11.89 -6.54
C PRO A 169 -18.44 13.33 -7.04
N ARG A 170 -17.95 13.48 -8.28
CA ARG A 170 -17.57 14.79 -8.84
C ARG A 170 -18.71 15.78 -9.02
N ARG A 171 -19.95 15.33 -9.21
CA ARG A 171 -21.10 16.23 -9.37
C ARG A 171 -21.17 17.27 -8.25
N GLN A 172 -20.77 16.89 -7.04
CA GLN A 172 -20.89 17.75 -5.86
C GLN A 172 -19.54 18.27 -5.37
N ALA A 173 -18.40 17.64 -5.68
CA ALA A 173 -17.08 18.20 -5.31
C ALA A 173 -16.78 19.52 -6.04
N ALA A 174 -17.29 19.71 -7.27
CA ALA A 174 -17.24 20.99 -7.96
C ALA A 174 -18.12 22.06 -7.28
N GLU A 175 -19.27 21.67 -6.73
CA GLU A 175 -20.16 22.58 -5.98
C GLU A 175 -19.60 22.91 -4.60
N LEU A 176 -19.03 21.95 -3.88
CA LEU A 176 -18.37 22.15 -2.58
C LEU A 176 -17.06 22.93 -2.72
N ALA A 177 -16.29 22.73 -3.78
CA ALA A 177 -15.14 23.59 -4.10
C ALA A 177 -15.58 25.02 -4.45
N ARG A 178 -16.73 25.20 -5.13
CA ARG A 178 -17.37 26.51 -5.34
C ARG A 178 -17.83 27.14 -4.03
N GLN A 179 -18.48 26.39 -3.15
CA GLN A 179 -18.93 26.87 -1.84
C GLN A 179 -17.76 27.19 -0.91
N GLN A 180 -16.68 26.40 -0.94
CA GLN A 180 -15.45 26.69 -0.22
C GLN A 180 -14.76 27.93 -0.79
N ALA A 181 -14.74 28.14 -2.11
CA ALA A 181 -14.23 29.36 -2.74
C ALA A 181 -15.12 30.59 -2.46
N GLU A 182 -16.44 30.41 -2.36
CA GLU A 182 -17.43 31.44 -2.02
C GLU A 182 -17.32 31.86 -0.54
N ILE A 183 -17.12 30.90 0.36
CA ILE A 183 -16.88 31.12 1.81
C ILE A 183 -15.49 31.74 2.05
N LEU A 184 -14.47 31.37 1.26
CA LEU A 184 -13.11 31.90 1.39
C LEU A 184 -12.92 33.26 0.69
N GLY A 185 -13.94 33.81 0.04
CA GLY A 185 -13.96 35.19 -0.45
C GLY A 185 -12.89 35.55 -1.49
N VAL A 186 -12.32 34.56 -2.20
CA VAL A 186 -11.40 34.83 -3.32
C VAL A 186 -12.19 34.81 -4.62
N GLY A 187 -12.89 35.92 -4.85
CA GLY A 187 -13.70 36.13 -6.05
C GLY A 187 -14.23 37.56 -6.19
N LEU A 188 -13.58 38.55 -5.56
CA LEU A 188 -13.78 39.97 -5.87
C LEU A 188 -12.76 40.41 -6.93
N ALA A 189 -13.03 40.05 -8.18
CA ALA A 189 -12.61 40.86 -9.32
C ALA A 189 -13.88 41.27 -10.08
N LYS A 190 -14.07 42.58 -10.17
CA LYS A 190 -15.29 43.27 -10.61
C LYS A 190 -15.76 42.83 -12.01
N PRO A 191 -17.08 42.90 -12.27
CA PRO A 191 -17.65 42.70 -13.59
C PRO A 191 -17.31 43.89 -14.50
N GLU A 192 -16.82 43.61 -15.71
CA GLU A 192 -16.81 44.59 -16.80
C GLU A 192 -17.98 44.33 -17.77
N PRO A 193 -18.53 45.41 -18.35
CA PRO A 193 -19.96 45.51 -18.64
C PRO A 193 -20.42 44.90 -19.97
N GLU A 194 -21.68 44.47 -19.89
CA GLU A 194 -22.72 44.35 -20.91
C GLU A 194 -22.44 45.06 -22.25
N ILE A 195 -22.30 44.26 -23.33
CA ILE A 195 -22.50 44.75 -24.69
C ILE A 195 -23.81 44.14 -25.18
N VAL A 196 -24.75 45.06 -25.40
CA VAL A 196 -26.13 44.94 -25.84
C VAL A 196 -26.31 44.05 -27.07
N GLU A 197 -27.33 43.19 -26.99
CA GLU A 197 -27.90 42.39 -28.07
C GLU A 197 -28.40 43.26 -29.23
N VAL A 198 -28.18 42.82 -30.47
CA VAL A 198 -29.16 43.01 -31.54
C VAL A 198 -29.39 41.66 -32.22
N PRO A 199 -30.64 41.17 -32.28
CA PRO A 199 -30.97 39.89 -32.90
C PRO A 199 -31.04 40.05 -34.43
N VAL A 200 -30.88 38.95 -35.17
CA VAL A 200 -31.72 38.58 -36.34
C VAL A 200 -31.17 37.33 -37.03
N VAL A 201 -31.96 36.25 -36.87
CA VAL A 201 -32.40 35.29 -37.90
C VAL A 201 -31.42 34.20 -38.36
N GLU A 202 -31.72 32.98 -37.91
CA GLU A 202 -31.37 31.70 -38.55
C GLU A 202 -31.84 31.66 -40.01
N PRO A 203 -31.10 30.95 -40.88
CA PRO A 203 -31.77 29.82 -41.51
C PRO A 203 -30.95 28.53 -41.43
N VAL A 204 -31.70 27.48 -41.13
CA VAL A 204 -31.38 26.05 -41.23
C VAL A 204 -30.66 25.71 -42.53
N VAL A 205 -29.54 24.97 -42.43
CA VAL A 205 -29.03 24.13 -43.53
C VAL A 205 -28.59 22.77 -42.96
N GLU A 206 -29.25 21.72 -43.45
CA GLU A 206 -28.93 20.32 -43.22
C GLU A 206 -27.63 19.89 -43.92
N VAL A 207 -26.77 19.23 -43.14
CA VAL A 207 -25.90 18.06 -43.39
C VAL A 207 -25.07 17.96 -44.68
N GLU A 208 -23.74 17.91 -44.51
CA GLU A 208 -22.91 16.95 -45.24
C GLU A 208 -21.74 16.47 -44.36
N GLN A 209 -21.68 15.16 -44.12
CA GLN A 209 -20.61 14.49 -43.37
C GLN A 209 -19.42 14.25 -44.31
N VAL A 210 -18.24 14.74 -43.95
CA VAL A 210 -16.99 14.40 -44.65
C VAL A 210 -16.16 13.50 -43.72
N PRO A 211 -15.78 12.28 -44.14
CA PRO A 211 -15.07 11.34 -43.27
C PRO A 211 -13.61 11.76 -43.06
N ILE A 212 -13.16 11.62 -41.82
CA ILE A 212 -11.81 11.88 -41.33
C ILE A 212 -10.91 10.71 -41.76
N ALA A 213 -10.01 10.95 -42.72
CA ALA A 213 -8.97 10.01 -43.13
C ALA A 213 -7.64 10.38 -42.46
N VAL A 214 -7.46 10.01 -41.19
CA VAL A 214 -6.14 10.07 -40.51
C VAL A 214 -5.88 8.90 -39.57
N GLU A 215 -6.74 7.88 -39.52
CA GLU A 215 -6.63 6.78 -38.55
C GLU A 215 -5.92 5.52 -39.12
N ASP A 216 -5.75 5.42 -40.44
CA ASP A 216 -5.12 4.25 -41.09
C ASP A 216 -3.58 4.32 -41.17
N ALA A 217 -2.97 5.47 -40.88
CA ALA A 217 -1.51 5.63 -40.94
C ALA A 217 -0.79 5.24 -39.63
N PHE A 218 -1.52 5.13 -38.51
CA PHE A 218 -0.91 4.82 -37.20
C PHE A 218 -0.93 3.32 -36.87
N VAL A 219 -1.79 2.54 -37.52
CA VAL A 219 -1.94 1.09 -37.26
C VAL A 219 -0.93 0.24 -38.04
N SER A 220 -0.27 0.80 -39.07
CA SER A 220 0.71 0.06 -39.89
C SER A 220 2.14 0.01 -39.30
N GLU A 221 2.41 0.68 -38.19
CA GLU A 221 3.77 0.80 -37.62
C GLU A 221 4.00 -0.05 -36.34
N MET A 222 3.01 -0.84 -35.90
CA MET A 222 3.16 -1.76 -34.74
C MET A 222 2.71 -3.19 -35.04
N ILE A 223 3.21 -3.78 -36.13
CA ILE A 223 3.12 -5.23 -36.35
C ILE A 223 4.47 -5.85 -35.93
N PRO A 224 4.54 -6.60 -34.81
CA PRO A 224 5.59 -7.60 -34.64
C PRO A 224 5.24 -8.82 -35.51
N GLU A 225 6.18 -9.19 -36.38
CA GLU A 225 6.13 -10.42 -37.18
C GLU A 225 5.94 -11.67 -36.32
N GLU A 226 5.27 -12.65 -36.93
CA GLU A 226 4.78 -13.89 -36.36
C GLU A 226 5.87 -14.83 -35.82
N VAL A 227 5.37 -15.66 -34.92
CA VAL A 227 5.96 -16.86 -34.32
C VAL A 227 6.46 -17.89 -35.35
N GLU A 228 7.66 -18.41 -35.13
CA GLU A 228 8.09 -19.69 -35.71
C GLU A 228 8.59 -20.64 -34.59
N SER A 229 8.33 -21.93 -34.81
CA SER A 229 8.04 -22.98 -33.83
C SER A 229 9.22 -23.79 -33.28
N VAL A 230 9.10 -24.22 -32.01
CA VAL A 230 9.38 -25.55 -31.40
C VAL A 230 10.65 -26.35 -31.80
N ALA A 231 11.51 -26.67 -30.81
CA ALA A 231 11.94 -28.06 -30.45
C ALA A 231 12.94 -28.12 -29.26
N LEU A 232 12.70 -29.02 -28.28
CA LEU A 232 13.72 -29.60 -27.39
C LEU A 232 14.45 -30.75 -28.12
N PRO A 233 15.71 -31.08 -27.76
CA PRO A 233 15.93 -32.33 -27.00
C PRO A 233 17.12 -32.32 -26.00
N GLN A 234 17.27 -33.47 -25.35
CA GLN A 234 18.03 -33.82 -24.14
C GLN A 234 19.49 -34.25 -24.36
N SER A 235 20.24 -34.27 -23.24
CA SER A 235 21.17 -35.34 -22.77
C SER A 235 22.67 -35.33 -23.09
N ALA A 236 23.43 -35.84 -22.09
CA ALA A 236 24.85 -36.25 -22.00
C ALA A 236 25.88 -35.11 -21.89
N GLU A 237 26.88 -35.08 -20.99
CA GLU A 237 27.63 -36.15 -20.29
C GLU A 237 28.27 -35.63 -18.97
N GLN A 238 28.21 -36.46 -17.92
CA GLN A 238 29.16 -36.53 -16.78
C GLN A 238 30.45 -37.28 -17.23
N PRO A 239 31.50 -37.59 -16.39
CA PRO A 239 31.73 -37.39 -14.94
C PRO A 239 33.16 -36.84 -14.64
N GLU A 240 33.54 -36.50 -13.39
CA GLU A 240 34.36 -37.27 -12.42
C GLU A 240 34.98 -36.21 -11.47
N SER A 241 35.27 -36.35 -10.17
CA SER A 241 35.28 -37.45 -9.20
C SER A 241 35.23 -36.86 -7.78
N THR A 242 34.72 -37.66 -6.84
CA THR A 242 34.53 -37.38 -5.40
C THR A 242 35.79 -37.78 -4.56
N PRO A 243 35.74 -37.95 -3.22
CA PRO A 243 36.49 -37.10 -2.27
C PRO A 243 37.52 -37.89 -1.44
N THR A 244 38.27 -37.23 -0.56
CA THR A 244 39.02 -37.93 0.51
C THR A 244 38.78 -37.25 1.85
N VAL A 245 38.22 -38.03 2.78
CA VAL A 245 38.07 -37.76 4.21
C VAL A 245 39.13 -38.59 4.93
N GLU A 246 39.97 -38.00 5.76
CA GLU A 246 40.67 -38.73 6.84
C GLU A 246 40.88 -37.83 8.08
N THR A 247 40.45 -38.34 9.23
CA THR A 247 40.90 -38.05 10.61
C THR A 247 41.30 -39.42 11.20
N PRO A 248 42.16 -39.58 12.24
CA PRO A 248 42.05 -38.88 13.55
C PRO A 248 43.38 -38.61 14.34
N SER A 249 43.18 -37.97 15.51
CA SER A 249 44.01 -37.73 16.74
C SER A 249 45.08 -38.79 17.14
N PRO A 250 46.05 -38.56 18.10
CA PRO A 250 45.80 -38.07 19.49
C PRO A 250 46.92 -37.31 20.30
N ALA A 251 46.47 -36.64 21.39
CA ALA A 251 47.00 -36.53 22.79
C ALA A 251 48.37 -35.88 23.22
N THR A 252 48.29 -34.75 23.97
CA THR A 252 48.84 -34.44 25.36
C THR A 252 50.38 -34.25 25.58
N PRO A 253 50.96 -33.57 26.65
CA PRO A 253 50.54 -32.60 27.71
C PRO A 253 51.40 -31.27 27.86
N ALA A 254 51.01 -30.41 28.82
CA ALA A 254 51.47 -29.06 29.30
C ALA A 254 52.82 -28.99 30.10
N PRO A 255 53.18 -27.94 30.92
CA PRO A 255 53.13 -26.43 30.92
C PRO A 255 54.56 -25.83 31.25
N PRO A 256 54.84 -24.73 32.05
CA PRO A 256 54.18 -23.44 32.41
C PRO A 256 55.09 -22.18 32.26
N VAL A 257 54.58 -20.92 32.21
CA VAL A 257 55.29 -19.68 32.66
C VAL A 257 54.28 -18.58 33.06
N VAL A 258 54.10 -18.32 34.37
CA VAL A 258 54.46 -17.11 35.18
C VAL A 258 53.64 -15.81 34.95
N VAL A 259 52.85 -15.54 35.98
CA VAL A 259 52.34 -14.30 36.60
C VAL A 259 52.96 -12.96 36.14
N GLU A 260 52.13 -12.00 35.75
CA GLU A 260 52.31 -10.60 36.13
C GLU A 260 50.99 -10.00 36.62
N GLU A 261 51.07 -9.53 37.86
CA GLU A 261 50.04 -8.81 38.61
C GLU A 261 50.01 -7.36 38.10
N SER A 262 48.88 -6.93 37.55
CA SER A 262 48.66 -5.53 37.17
C SER A 262 47.30 -5.08 37.69
N VAL A 263 47.38 -4.12 38.60
CA VAL A 263 46.36 -3.36 39.33
C VAL A 263 45.01 -3.22 38.57
N PRO A 264 43.85 -3.57 39.17
CA PRO A 264 42.57 -3.33 38.54
C PRO A 264 42.21 -1.85 38.63
N LEU A 265 42.16 -1.17 37.48
CA LEU A 265 41.41 0.08 37.33
C LEU A 265 39.93 -0.20 37.64
N PRO A 266 39.19 0.71 38.30
CA PRO A 266 37.79 0.51 38.58
C PRO A 266 37.06 0.25 37.26
N SER A 267 36.46 -0.93 37.14
CA SER A 267 35.62 -1.29 36.01
C SER A 267 34.57 -0.19 35.87
N GLY A 268 34.72 0.61 34.81
CA GLY A 268 33.67 1.51 34.38
C GLY A 268 32.39 0.70 34.32
N ILE A 269 31.38 1.18 35.02
CA ILE A 269 30.00 0.72 34.90
C ILE A 269 29.76 0.56 33.39
N PRO A 270 29.34 -0.62 32.87
CA PRO A 270 29.00 -0.70 31.46
C PRO A 270 27.96 0.39 31.22
N GLU A 271 28.31 1.36 30.36
CA GLU A 271 27.35 2.30 29.82
C GLU A 271 26.27 1.42 29.20
N ILE A 272 25.13 1.32 29.90
CA ILE A 272 23.95 0.71 29.32
C ILE A 272 23.59 1.70 28.23
N ASP A 273 24.02 1.36 27.03
CA ASP A 273 23.67 2.10 25.83
C ASP A 273 22.14 1.97 25.69
N ASP A 274 21.44 2.98 26.19
CA ASP A 274 19.98 3.11 26.13
C ASP A 274 19.51 3.44 24.70
N SER A 275 20.40 3.38 23.70
CA SER A 275 20.00 3.54 22.29
C SER A 275 19.02 2.44 21.88
N LEU A 276 18.01 2.87 21.13
CA LEU A 276 16.97 1.98 20.65
C LEU A 276 17.59 0.90 19.75
N PRO A 277 17.06 -0.33 19.75
CA PRO A 277 17.55 -1.39 18.86
C PRO A 277 17.65 -0.96 17.39
N ILE A 278 16.72 -0.11 16.94
CA ILE A 278 16.69 0.44 15.58
C ILE A 278 17.80 1.48 15.31
N GLU A 279 18.21 2.24 16.33
CA GLU A 279 19.30 3.21 16.23
C GLU A 279 20.64 2.49 16.09
N ARG A 280 20.86 1.41 16.83
CA ARG A 280 22.06 0.57 16.70
C ARG A 280 22.18 -0.06 15.33
N GLU A 281 21.07 -0.59 14.80
CA GLU A 281 21.03 -1.19 13.47
C GLU A 281 21.31 -0.15 12.38
N PHE A 282 20.72 1.04 12.51
CA PHE A 282 20.97 2.17 11.60
C PHE A 282 22.44 2.62 11.63
N ARG A 283 23.02 2.82 12.82
CA ARG A 283 24.43 3.22 12.96
C ARG A 283 25.37 2.15 12.42
N ALA A 284 25.11 0.88 12.69
CA ALA A 284 25.93 -0.21 12.18
C ALA A 284 25.96 -0.23 10.64
N LEU A 285 24.80 -0.03 9.99
CA LEU A 285 24.74 0.03 8.52
C LEU A 285 25.47 1.24 7.95
N ILE A 286 25.29 2.44 8.55
CA ILE A 286 26.02 3.63 8.10
C ILE A 286 27.52 3.45 8.27
N GLN A 287 27.98 2.83 9.36
CA GLN A 287 29.39 2.56 9.58
C GLN A 287 29.95 1.52 8.57
N GLU A 288 29.19 0.47 8.25
CA GLU A 288 29.55 -0.48 7.19
C GLU A 288 29.72 0.23 5.83
N LEU A 289 28.81 1.15 5.50
CA LEU A 289 28.87 1.91 4.24
C LEU A 289 30.02 2.93 4.22
N LEU A 290 30.34 3.56 5.35
CA LEU A 290 31.50 4.44 5.49
C LEU A 290 32.81 3.66 5.36
N GLU A 291 32.90 2.47 5.97
CA GLU A 291 34.06 1.58 5.84
C GLU A 291 34.23 1.04 4.42
N ALA A 292 33.11 0.83 3.69
CA ALA A 292 33.09 0.48 2.28
C ALA A 292 33.45 1.67 1.35
N GLY A 293 33.60 2.88 1.89
CA GLY A 293 33.98 4.07 1.14
C GLY A 293 32.87 4.64 0.25
N VAL A 294 31.60 4.36 0.56
CA VAL A 294 30.45 4.92 -0.15
C VAL A 294 30.29 6.40 0.22
N ASP A 295 29.96 7.26 -0.74
CA ASP A 295 29.70 8.68 -0.47
C ASP A 295 28.35 8.83 0.27
N PRO A 296 28.23 9.70 1.30
CA PRO A 296 26.98 9.98 2.00
C PRO A 296 25.78 10.26 1.08
N ALA A 297 25.99 10.86 -0.09
CA ALA A 297 24.91 11.09 -1.07
C ALA A 297 24.38 9.79 -1.68
N ASP A 298 25.27 8.81 -1.91
CA ASP A 298 24.92 7.50 -2.48
C ASP A 298 24.33 6.56 -1.42
N MET A 299 24.72 6.70 -0.15
CA MET A 299 24.16 5.91 0.96
C MET A 299 22.64 6.05 1.09
N MET A 300 22.10 7.24 0.81
CA MET A 300 20.66 7.53 0.87
C MET A 300 19.84 6.80 -0.19
N THR A 301 20.50 6.17 -1.17
CA THR A 301 19.85 5.37 -2.22
C THR A 301 19.97 3.86 -1.97
N ASP A 302 20.62 3.44 -0.86
CA ASP A 302 20.76 2.03 -0.52
C ASP A 302 19.41 1.42 -0.05
N PRO A 303 18.94 0.33 -0.68
CA PRO A 303 17.68 -0.32 -0.31
C PRO A 303 17.61 -0.82 1.14
N ARG A 304 18.76 -1.13 1.76
CA ARG A 304 18.84 -1.53 3.18
C ARG A 304 18.64 -0.35 4.11
N LEU A 305 19.14 0.83 3.71
CA LEU A 305 18.95 2.06 4.47
C LEU A 305 17.49 2.53 4.39
N GLU A 306 16.84 2.36 3.23
CA GLU A 306 15.42 2.64 3.06
C GLU A 306 14.54 1.77 3.99
N ASP A 307 14.81 0.47 4.11
CA ASP A 307 14.08 -0.42 5.02
C ASP A 307 14.25 -0.03 6.50
N ILE A 308 15.47 0.30 6.93
CA ILE A 308 15.73 0.72 8.32
C ILE A 308 15.09 2.08 8.60
N THR A 309 15.16 3.02 7.67
CA THR A 309 14.53 4.34 7.84
C THR A 309 13.01 4.26 7.88
N GLU A 310 12.38 3.37 7.10
CA GLU A 310 10.93 3.10 7.22
C GLU A 310 10.60 2.48 8.59
N ARG A 311 11.42 1.54 9.08
CA ARG A 311 11.24 0.91 10.41
C ARG A 311 11.48 1.87 11.58
N ALA A 312 12.39 2.82 11.42
CA ALA A 312 12.68 3.88 12.37
C ALA A 312 11.53 4.90 12.45
N LEU A 313 11.03 5.35 11.29
CA LEU A 313 9.87 6.24 11.23
C LEU A 313 8.62 5.58 11.84
N ALA A 314 8.48 4.27 11.72
CA ALA A 314 7.41 3.50 12.37
C ALA A 314 7.51 3.45 13.90
N GLN A 315 8.67 3.77 14.47
CA GLN A 315 8.92 3.88 15.91
C GLN A 315 9.05 5.34 16.37
N GLU A 316 8.64 6.30 15.54
CA GLU A 316 8.78 7.74 15.77
C GLU A 316 10.24 8.18 16.00
N PHE A 317 11.21 7.44 15.44
CA PHE A 317 12.62 7.75 15.50
C PHE A 317 13.09 8.45 14.21
N GLU A 318 13.61 9.66 14.34
CA GLU A 318 14.18 10.41 13.23
C GLU A 318 15.64 10.00 12.97
N THR A 319 15.89 9.40 11.81
CA THR A 319 17.23 8.91 11.43
C THR A 319 18.18 10.00 10.93
N TRP A 320 17.64 11.12 10.42
CA TRP A 320 18.42 12.20 9.80
C TRP A 320 19.42 12.89 10.74
N PRO A 321 19.06 13.25 12.00
CA PRO A 321 20.02 13.82 12.94
C PRO A 321 21.17 12.87 13.26
N VAL A 322 20.89 11.57 13.37
CA VAL A 322 21.91 10.54 13.66
C VAL A 322 22.82 10.31 12.46
N PHE A 323 22.27 10.30 11.25
CA PHE A 323 23.04 10.24 10.02
C PHE A 323 24.04 11.40 9.93
N MET A 324 23.58 12.64 10.14
CA MET A 324 24.43 13.83 10.12
C MET A 324 25.53 13.82 11.19
N GLN A 325 25.30 13.20 12.35
CA GLN A 325 26.34 13.02 13.38
C GLN A 325 27.43 12.04 12.97
N MET A 326 27.12 11.05 12.11
CA MET A 326 28.07 10.02 11.68
C MET A 326 28.88 10.40 10.44
N VAL A 327 28.32 11.21 9.55
CA VAL A 327 28.95 11.60 8.28
C VAL A 327 29.60 12.99 8.32
N SER A 328 29.49 13.72 9.44
CA SER A 328 30.18 14.99 9.69
C SER A 328 31.62 14.79 10.18
#